data_AF-A0A5C5ZW69-F1
#
_entry.id   AF-A0A5C5ZW69-F1
#
_cell.length_a   1.000
_cell.length_b   1.000
_cell.length_c   1.000
_cell.angle_alpha   90.00
_cell.angle_beta   90.00
_cell.angle_gamma   90.00
#
_symmetry.space_group_name_H-M   'P 1'
#
loop_
_entity.id
_entity.type
_entity.pdbx_description
1 polymer ?
#
loop_
_entity_poly.entity_id
_entity_poly.type
_entity_poly.pdbx_seq_one_letter_code
_entity_poly.pdbx_strand_id
1 'polypeptide(L)'
;MNRRPDWGYRAFLIGSIASAVWMLLTPVVPFVSDCLMRRFHLRTASYSAWALQQAIPPMYSFRNTVEVRNVPLDVMDSGWLDPFLLDPLADPISPLGVTGSNTTTSNRFGVIASRTINHFPAREITFANTRYRYFSEPENRSQADRWFVLESTYGSRSLRSTYELHLHNGRSWRMKLIDE
;
A
#
# COMPACT_ATOMS: atom_id res chain seq x y z
N MET A 1 -6.28 -47.65 -28.24
CA MET A 1 -6.27 -47.08 -26.88
C MET A 1 -6.61 -45.60 -26.98
N ASN A 2 -7.89 -45.23 -26.84
CA ASN A 2 -8.30 -43.82 -26.91
C ASN A 2 -7.92 -43.11 -25.59
N ARG A 3 -6.77 -42.43 -25.58
CA ARG A 3 -6.43 -41.51 -24.49
C ARG A 3 -7.46 -40.39 -24.50
N ARG A 4 -8.33 -40.36 -23.48
CA ARG A 4 -9.22 -39.23 -23.26
C ARG A 4 -8.37 -37.95 -23.17
N PRO A 5 -8.79 -36.85 -23.81
CA PRO A 5 -8.06 -35.60 -23.71
C PRO A 5 -7.95 -35.15 -22.25
N ASP A 6 -6.74 -34.85 -21.80
CA ASP A 6 -6.49 -34.30 -20.48
C ASP A 6 -6.83 -32.81 -20.46
N TRP A 7 -8.08 -32.53 -20.12
CA TRP A 7 -8.60 -31.16 -20.00
C TRP A 7 -7.95 -30.37 -18.88
N GLY A 8 -7.53 -31.03 -17.80
CA GLY A 8 -6.86 -30.38 -16.67
C GLY A 8 -5.51 -29.83 -17.10
N TYR A 9 -4.69 -30.65 -17.77
CA TYR A 9 -3.41 -30.22 -18.33
C TYR A 9 -3.58 -29.06 -19.31
N ARG A 10 -4.57 -29.13 -20.21
CA ARG A 10 -4.83 -28.07 -21.19
C ARG A 10 -5.23 -26.75 -20.52
N ALA A 11 -6.10 -26.79 -19.52
CA ALA A 11 -6.52 -25.61 -18.77
C ALA A 11 -5.33 -24.97 -18.03
N PHE A 12 -4.49 -25.78 -17.38
CA PHE A 12 -3.28 -25.31 -16.72
C PHE A 12 -2.30 -24.66 -17.70
N LEU A 13 -2.08 -25.29 -18.86
CA LEU A 13 -1.18 -24.77 -19.89
C LEU A 13 -1.67 -23.43 -20.45
N ILE A 14 -2.97 -23.33 -20.77
CA ILE A 14 -3.59 -22.08 -21.26
C ILE A 14 -3.48 -20.98 -20.20
N GLY A 15 -3.78 -21.28 -18.94
CA GLY A 15 -3.65 -20.32 -17.83
C GLY A 15 -2.22 -19.84 -17.64
N SER A 16 -1.24 -20.73 -17.78
CA SER A 16 0.19 -20.39 -17.69
C SER A 16 0.63 -19.49 -18.84
N ILE A 17 0.23 -19.81 -20.07
CA ILE A 17 0.52 -18.98 -21.25
C ILE A 17 -0.12 -17.59 -21.11
N ALA A 18 -1.39 -17.52 -20.72
CA ALA A 18 -2.09 -16.26 -20.52
C ALA A 18 -1.40 -15.40 -19.46
N SER A 19 -0.94 -16.00 -18.36
CA SER A 19 -0.20 -15.31 -17.29
C SER A 19 1.15 -14.79 -17.79
N ALA A 20 1.89 -15.60 -18.56
CA ALA A 20 3.17 -15.19 -19.14
C ALA A 20 3.00 -14.02 -20.12
N VAL A 21 2.00 -14.10 -21.02
CA VAL A 21 1.65 -13.00 -21.94
C VAL A 21 1.30 -11.74 -21.16
N TRP A 22 0.52 -11.85 -20.09
CA TRP A 22 0.18 -10.70 -19.25
C TRP A 22 1.42 -10.04 -18.62
N MET A 23 2.36 -10.84 -18.12
CA MET A 23 3.62 -10.31 -17.58
C MET A 23 4.46 -9.61 -18.65
N LEU A 24 4.54 -10.18 -19.86
CA LEU A 24 5.26 -9.57 -20.99
C LEU A 24 4.62 -8.25 -21.46
N LEU A 25 3.29 -8.11 -21.34
CA LEU A 25 2.58 -6.88 -21.68
C LEU A 25 2.71 -5.79 -20.62
N THR A 26 3.11 -6.11 -19.38
CA THR A 26 3.20 -5.14 -18.27
C THR A 26 4.06 -3.90 -18.58
N PRO A 27 5.28 -4.00 -19.16
CA PRO A 27 6.07 -2.81 -19.50
C PRO A 27 5.52 -2.03 -20.70
N VAL A 28 4.82 -2.69 -21.62
CA VAL A 28 4.43 -2.11 -22.92
C VAL A 28 3.05 -1.47 -22.86
N VAL A 29 2.10 -2.11 -22.18
CA VAL A 29 0.69 -1.74 -22.20
C VAL A 29 0.33 -1.02 -20.89
N PRO A 30 0.01 0.30 -20.93
CA PRO A 30 -0.33 1.09 -19.74
C PRO A 30 -1.42 0.47 -18.88
N PHE A 31 -2.47 0.01 -19.55
CA PHE A 31 -3.62 -0.61 -18.90
C PHE A 31 -3.22 -1.80 -18.02
N VAL A 32 -2.27 -2.62 -18.46
CA VAL A 32 -1.82 -3.80 -17.72
C VAL A 32 -1.10 -3.39 -16.43
N SER A 33 -0.18 -2.41 -16.52
CA SER A 33 0.49 -1.88 -15.33
C SER A 33 -0.49 -1.23 -14.35
N ASP A 34 -1.48 -0.50 -14.86
CA ASP A 34 -2.48 0.18 -14.02
C ASP A 34 -3.39 -0.83 -13.31
N CYS A 35 -3.80 -1.90 -14.00
CA CYS A 35 -4.52 -3.01 -13.39
C CYS A 35 -3.73 -3.66 -12.25
N LEU A 36 -2.43 -3.89 -12.43
CA LEU A 36 -1.57 -4.48 -11.41
C LEU A 36 -1.38 -3.54 -10.20
N MET A 37 -1.14 -2.24 -10.44
CA MET A 37 -1.04 -1.25 -9.36
C MET A 37 -2.34 -1.12 -8.58
N ARG A 38 -3.50 -1.07 -9.27
CA ARG A 38 -4.82 -1.03 -8.62
C ARG A 38 -5.07 -2.26 -7.76
N ARG A 39 -4.68 -3.45 -8.21
CA ARG A 39 -4.74 -4.67 -7.38
C ARG A 39 -3.90 -4.52 -6.12
N PHE A 40 -2.69 -3.97 -6.24
CA PHE A 40 -1.77 -3.76 -5.11
C PHE A 40 -2.30 -2.78 -4.07
N HIS A 41 -3.11 -1.85 -4.54
CA HIS A 41 -3.80 -0.89 -3.70
C HIS A 41 -5.17 -1.38 -3.26
N LEU A 42 -5.62 -2.62 -3.51
CA LEU A 42 -7.01 -3.05 -3.23
C LEU A 42 -8.09 -2.15 -3.90
N ARG A 43 -7.75 -1.53 -5.03
CA ARG A 43 -8.62 -0.66 -5.86
C ARG A 43 -9.16 -1.35 -7.10
N THR A 44 -9.21 -2.68 -7.11
CA THR A 44 -9.81 -3.40 -8.24
C THR A 44 -11.33 -3.24 -8.22
N ALA A 45 -11.91 -2.78 -9.32
CA ALA A 45 -13.33 -2.45 -9.42
C ALA A 45 -14.28 -3.66 -9.22
N SER A 46 -13.80 -4.89 -9.43
CA SER A 46 -14.59 -6.10 -9.28
C SER A 46 -13.78 -7.21 -8.60
N TYR A 47 -14.47 -7.97 -7.75
CA TYR A 47 -13.92 -9.15 -7.09
C TYR A 47 -13.45 -10.21 -8.10
N SER A 48 -14.18 -10.43 -9.19
CA SER A 48 -13.79 -11.44 -10.20
C SER A 48 -12.50 -11.04 -10.91
N ALA A 49 -12.35 -9.77 -11.27
CA ALA A 49 -11.12 -9.23 -11.84
C ALA A 49 -9.95 -9.36 -10.84
N TRP A 50 -10.21 -9.06 -9.56
CA TRP A 50 -9.22 -9.19 -8.50
C TRP A 50 -8.78 -10.65 -8.30
N ALA A 51 -9.72 -11.60 -8.34
CA ALA A 51 -9.46 -13.02 -8.16
C ALA A 51 -8.68 -13.62 -9.35
N LEU A 52 -9.06 -13.27 -10.59
CA LEU A 52 -8.34 -13.72 -11.79
C LEU A 52 -6.88 -13.25 -11.79
N GLN A 53 -6.63 -12.04 -11.30
CA GLN A 53 -5.28 -11.51 -11.21
C GLN A 53 -4.43 -12.23 -10.14
N GLN A 54 -5.00 -13.01 -9.22
CA GLN A 54 -4.20 -13.72 -8.19
C GLN A 54 -3.24 -14.75 -8.77
N ALA A 55 -3.57 -15.33 -9.93
CA ALA A 55 -2.69 -16.25 -10.66
C ALA A 55 -1.41 -15.57 -11.16
N ILE A 56 -1.44 -14.23 -11.29
CA ILE A 56 -0.33 -13.44 -11.80
C ILE A 56 0.57 -13.10 -10.61
N PRO A 57 1.83 -13.58 -10.61
CA PRO A 57 2.72 -13.38 -9.48
C PRO A 57 2.94 -11.88 -9.24
N PRO A 58 2.89 -11.42 -7.98
CA PRO A 58 3.15 -10.03 -7.67
C PRO A 58 4.61 -9.72 -8.00
N MET A 59 4.83 -8.95 -9.06
CA MET A 59 6.19 -8.63 -9.50
C MET A 59 6.87 -7.69 -8.50
N TYR A 60 8.14 -7.96 -8.21
CA TYR A 60 9.06 -7.09 -7.44
C TYR A 60 9.48 -5.83 -8.21
N SER A 61 8.86 -5.54 -9.34
CA SER A 61 9.24 -4.45 -10.25
C SER A 61 8.63 -3.10 -9.88
N PHE A 62 7.71 -3.08 -8.90
CA PHE A 62 7.11 -1.84 -8.43
C PHE A 62 7.89 -1.31 -7.25
N ARG A 63 8.22 -0.02 -7.29
CA ARG A 63 8.68 0.70 -6.10
C ARG A 63 7.44 1.02 -5.28
N ASN A 64 7.21 0.29 -4.19
CA ASN A 64 6.09 0.55 -3.30
C ASN A 64 6.58 1.27 -2.06
N THR A 65 5.94 2.37 -1.69
CA THR A 65 6.18 3.09 -0.45
C THR A 65 4.91 3.04 0.37
N VAL A 66 5.06 2.77 1.66
CA VAL A 66 3.97 2.77 2.63
C VAL A 66 4.31 3.79 3.69
N GLU A 67 3.37 4.68 3.95
CA GLU A 67 3.49 5.72 4.96
C GLU A 67 2.28 5.68 5.88
N VAL A 68 2.53 5.68 7.19
CA VAL A 68 1.53 5.62 8.26
C VAL A 68 1.52 6.94 8.98
N ARG A 69 0.35 7.55 9.11
CA ARG A 69 0.18 8.87 9.71
C ARG A 69 -0.82 8.87 10.87
N ASN A 70 -0.62 9.79 11.82
CA ASN A 70 -1.54 10.08 12.92
C ASN A 70 -2.46 11.29 12.64
N VAL A 71 -2.25 11.98 11.52
CA VAL A 71 -3.04 13.13 11.08
C VAL A 71 -3.51 12.93 9.63
N PRO A 72 -4.67 13.48 9.25
CA PRO A 72 -5.15 13.41 7.88
C PRO A 72 -4.29 14.26 6.93
N LEU A 73 -4.34 13.97 5.63
CA LEU A 73 -3.51 14.64 4.63
C LEU A 73 -3.94 16.10 4.41
N ASP A 74 -5.25 16.35 4.41
CA ASP A 74 -5.84 17.67 4.18
C ASP A 74 -5.38 18.70 5.21
N VAL A 75 -5.24 18.30 6.47
CA VAL A 75 -4.78 19.16 7.55
C VAL A 75 -3.31 19.55 7.40
N MET A 76 -2.49 18.71 6.76
CA MET A 76 -1.10 19.05 6.44
C MET A 76 -0.99 19.93 5.20
N ASP A 77 -1.76 19.62 4.15
CA ASP A 77 -1.73 20.38 2.90
C ASP A 77 -2.34 21.79 3.06
N SER A 78 -3.20 21.97 4.07
CA SER A 78 -3.91 23.21 4.31
C SER A 78 -3.17 24.23 5.18
N GLY A 79 -2.05 23.86 5.80
CA GLY A 79 -1.19 24.76 6.57
C GLY A 79 -1.79 25.33 7.86
N TRP A 80 -2.96 24.83 8.30
CA TRP A 80 -3.66 25.33 9.49
C TRP A 80 -3.08 24.81 10.81
N LEU A 81 -2.27 23.76 10.79
CA LEU A 81 -1.54 23.29 11.96
C LEU A 81 -0.11 23.79 11.93
N ASP A 82 0.27 24.55 12.97
CA ASP A 82 1.67 24.88 13.22
C ASP A 82 2.42 23.59 13.57
N PRO A 83 3.41 23.18 12.76
CA PRO A 83 4.17 21.96 13.02
C PRO A 83 4.86 21.96 14.38
N PHE A 84 5.18 23.14 14.93
CA PHE A 84 5.78 23.30 16.27
C PHE A 84 4.82 23.06 17.43
N LEU A 85 3.50 23.22 17.24
CA LEU A 85 2.52 22.97 18.31
C LEU A 85 2.28 21.47 18.55
N LEU A 86 2.52 20.64 17.54
CA LEU A 86 2.30 19.20 17.60
C LEU A 86 3.56 18.42 17.99
N ASP A 87 4.72 18.91 17.58
CA ASP A 87 6.02 18.37 17.98
C ASP A 87 7.02 19.52 18.21
N PRO A 88 7.10 20.07 19.43
CA PRO A 88 7.95 21.21 19.75
C PRO A 88 9.46 20.90 19.66
N LEU A 89 9.82 19.63 19.40
CA LEU A 89 11.20 19.15 19.28
C LEU A 89 11.55 18.76 17.83
N ALA A 90 10.63 18.89 16.87
CA ALA A 90 10.90 18.61 15.48
C ALA A 90 11.82 19.70 14.89
N ASP A 91 13.01 19.32 14.42
CA ASP A 91 13.97 20.27 13.85
C ASP A 91 13.40 20.97 12.59
N PRO A 92 13.28 22.31 12.58
CA PRO A 92 12.60 23.06 11.51
C PRO A 92 13.43 23.23 10.23
N ILE A 93 14.70 22.81 10.23
CA ILE A 93 15.62 23.05 9.12
C ILE A 93 16.45 21.79 8.87
N SER A 94 15.93 20.90 8.04
CA SER A 94 16.77 19.94 7.32
C SER A 94 16.11 19.59 5.98
N PRO A 95 16.42 20.35 4.90
CA PRO A 95 16.03 19.99 3.55
C PRO A 95 16.73 18.71 3.04
N LEU A 96 17.72 18.21 3.79
CA LEU A 96 18.51 17.04 3.43
C LEU A 96 18.89 16.33 4.73
N GLY A 97 18.25 15.19 4.99
CA GLY A 97 18.39 14.46 6.24
C GLY A 97 19.82 14.01 6.49
N VAL A 98 20.43 14.53 7.56
CA VAL A 98 21.61 13.94 8.20
C VAL A 98 21.52 14.21 9.70
N THR A 99 21.07 13.23 10.48
CA THR A 99 21.58 12.99 11.84
C THR A 99 21.23 11.58 12.33
N GLY A 100 22.23 10.71 12.26
CA GLY A 100 22.60 9.75 13.31
C GLY A 100 21.51 9.07 14.15
N SER A 101 20.60 8.32 13.54
CA SER A 101 20.06 7.10 14.15
C SER A 101 19.53 6.21 13.03
N ASN A 102 19.61 4.88 13.18
CA ASN A 102 19.27 3.89 12.15
C ASN A 102 17.75 3.78 11.86
N THR A 103 17.04 4.90 11.88
CA THR A 103 15.62 5.03 11.63
C THR A 103 15.47 6.06 10.52
N THR A 104 15.19 5.57 9.31
CA THR A 104 14.80 6.35 8.12
C THR A 104 13.45 7.04 8.35
N THR A 105 13.35 7.90 9.35
CA THR A 105 12.25 8.82 9.57
C THR A 105 12.69 10.13 8.95
N SER A 106 12.41 10.30 7.65
CA SER A 106 12.33 11.65 7.08
C SER A 106 11.38 12.44 7.97
N ASN A 107 11.83 13.59 8.48
CA ASN A 107 11.11 14.50 9.37
C ASN A 107 9.86 15.08 8.66
N ARG A 108 8.85 14.23 8.43
CA ARG A 108 7.58 14.54 7.79
C ARG A 108 6.53 14.56 8.88
N PHE A 109 5.96 15.74 9.13
CA PHE A 109 5.01 15.95 10.21
C PHE A 109 3.86 14.94 10.19
N GLY A 110 3.58 14.37 11.35
CA GLY A 110 2.53 13.38 11.57
C GLY A 110 2.77 12.00 10.93
N VAL A 111 3.95 11.74 10.36
CA VAL A 111 4.34 10.42 9.86
C VAL A 111 4.92 9.58 10.99
N ILE A 112 4.20 8.52 11.36
CA ILE A 112 4.60 7.56 12.39
C ILE A 112 5.64 6.57 11.84
N ALA A 113 5.49 6.20 10.57
CA ALA A 113 6.41 5.30 9.89
C ALA A 113 6.34 5.50 8.39
N SER A 114 7.49 5.41 7.72
CA SER A 114 7.58 5.34 6.27
C SER A 114 8.58 4.26 5.88
N ARG A 115 8.25 3.47 4.86
CA ARG A 115 9.15 2.45 4.32
C ARG A 115 8.88 2.16 2.87
N THR A 116 9.95 1.97 2.10
CA THR A 116 9.87 1.37 0.77
C THR A 116 9.91 -0.15 0.91
N ILE A 117 9.01 -0.83 0.20
CA ILE A 117 8.88 -2.29 0.21
C ILE A 117 8.80 -2.82 -1.21
N ASN A 118 9.44 -3.97 -1.44
CA ASN A 118 9.41 -4.64 -2.74
C ASN A 118 8.24 -5.64 -2.85
N HIS A 119 7.25 -5.54 -1.96
CA HIS A 119 6.09 -6.43 -1.87
C HIS A 119 4.78 -5.65 -1.93
N PHE A 120 3.67 -6.39 -1.91
CA PHE A 120 2.31 -5.85 -1.86
C PHE A 120 2.15 -4.81 -0.71
N PRO A 121 1.90 -3.52 -1.00
CA PRO A 121 1.89 -2.45 0.01
C PRO A 121 0.80 -2.64 1.07
N ALA A 122 -0.40 -3.07 0.67
CA ALA A 122 -1.47 -3.37 1.61
C ALA A 122 -1.19 -4.59 2.52
N ARG A 123 -0.08 -5.31 2.33
CA ARG A 123 0.39 -6.35 3.27
C ARG A 123 0.65 -5.78 4.65
N GLU A 124 1.17 -4.55 4.71
CA GLU A 124 1.57 -3.88 5.95
C GLU A 124 0.40 -3.73 6.93
N ILE A 125 -0.83 -3.60 6.41
CA ILE A 125 -2.04 -3.48 7.22
C ILE A 125 -2.82 -4.78 7.35
N THR A 126 -2.67 -5.70 6.41
CA THR A 126 -3.43 -6.96 6.39
C THR A 126 -2.75 -8.10 7.14
N PHE A 127 -1.42 -8.08 7.32
CA PHE A 127 -0.67 -9.15 7.97
C PHE A 127 -0.29 -8.84 9.44
N ALA A 128 -0.30 -9.89 10.27
CA ALA A 128 -0.30 -9.80 11.73
C ALA A 128 0.88 -9.00 12.35
N ASN A 129 2.11 -9.20 11.88
CA ASN A 129 3.30 -8.62 12.55
C ASN A 129 3.34 -7.09 12.45
N THR A 130 3.03 -6.55 11.27
CA THR A 130 2.99 -5.10 11.04
C THR A 130 1.67 -4.51 11.54
N ARG A 131 0.59 -5.29 11.51
CA ARG A 131 -0.68 -4.92 12.11
C ARG A 131 -0.54 -4.65 13.61
N TYR A 132 0.12 -5.53 14.37
CA TYR A 132 0.36 -5.26 15.79
C TYR A 132 1.09 -3.93 16.02
N ARG A 133 2.12 -3.63 15.22
CA ARG A 133 2.92 -2.41 15.35
C ARG A 133 2.12 -1.10 15.17
N TYR A 134 1.16 -1.07 14.25
CA TYR A 134 0.41 0.15 13.94
C TYR A 134 -0.96 0.23 14.61
N PHE A 135 -1.49 -0.91 15.06
CA PHE A 135 -2.82 -1.03 15.63
C PHE A 135 -2.84 -1.52 17.09
N SER A 136 -1.68 -1.73 17.73
CA SER A 136 -1.61 -1.97 19.17
C SER A 136 -2.22 -0.79 19.93
N GLU A 137 -3.14 -1.09 20.85
CA GLU A 137 -3.75 -0.09 21.72
C GLU A 137 -2.65 0.60 22.56
N PRO A 138 -2.50 1.94 22.49
CA PRO A 138 -1.77 2.65 23.52
C PRO A 138 -2.57 2.55 24.81
N GLU A 139 -1.89 2.22 25.90
CA GLU A 139 -2.43 2.06 27.26
C GLU A 139 -3.18 3.32 27.76
N ASN A 140 -2.99 4.47 27.10
CA ASN A 140 -3.77 5.68 27.28
C ASN A 140 -4.76 5.90 26.12
N ARG A 141 -6.04 5.74 26.45
CA ARG A 141 -7.21 5.96 25.59
C ARG A 141 -7.20 7.33 24.93
N SER A 142 -6.84 7.34 23.66
CA SER A 142 -7.40 8.15 22.57
C SER A 142 -6.79 7.59 21.29
N GLN A 143 -7.29 6.43 20.84
CA GLN A 143 -6.81 5.82 19.60
C GLN A 143 -7.29 6.70 18.44
N ALA A 144 -6.49 7.71 18.11
CA ALA A 144 -6.72 8.59 16.98
C ALA A 144 -6.71 7.76 15.70
N ASP A 145 -7.60 8.12 14.79
CA ASP A 145 -7.65 7.57 13.44
C ASP A 145 -6.27 7.57 12.80
N ARG A 146 -6.03 6.59 11.93
CA ARG A 146 -4.76 6.44 11.23
C ARG A 146 -4.97 6.60 9.75
N TRP A 147 -4.03 7.26 9.09
CA TRP A 147 -4.02 7.39 7.65
C TRP A 147 -2.89 6.55 7.08
N PHE A 148 -3.24 5.64 6.18
CA PHE A 148 -2.30 4.79 5.46
C PHE A 148 -2.20 5.26 4.03
N VAL A 149 -1.04 5.79 3.66
CA VAL A 149 -0.74 6.24 2.31
C VAL A 149 0.09 5.16 1.63
N LEU A 150 -0.44 4.62 0.54
CA LEU A 150 0.24 3.67 -0.32
C LEU A 150 0.63 4.39 -1.60
N GLU A 151 1.86 4.23 -2.03
CA GLU A 151 2.35 4.75 -3.29
C GLU A 151 3.06 3.62 -4.04
N SER A 152 2.60 3.29 -5.23
CA SER A 152 3.26 2.34 -6.13
C SER A 152 3.70 3.05 -7.39
N THR A 153 4.97 2.92 -7.75
CA THR A 153 5.53 3.48 -8.99
C THR A 153 6.03 2.37 -9.90
N TYR A 154 5.72 2.51 -11.19
CA TYR A 154 6.21 1.67 -12.28
C TYR A 154 6.58 2.51 -13.49
N GLY A 155 7.88 2.58 -13.82
CA GLY A 155 8.37 3.48 -14.87
C GLY A 155 8.00 4.93 -14.54
N SER A 156 7.30 5.60 -15.46
CA SER A 156 6.79 6.97 -15.27
C SER A 156 5.39 7.05 -14.65
N ARG A 157 4.78 5.91 -14.30
CA ARG A 157 3.42 5.87 -13.73
C ARG A 157 3.50 5.69 -12.22
N SER A 158 2.67 6.44 -11.51
CA SER A 158 2.52 6.34 -10.06
C SER A 158 1.04 6.26 -9.70
N LEU A 159 0.71 5.37 -8.78
CA LEU A 159 -0.60 5.33 -8.14
C LEU A 159 -0.38 5.65 -6.66
N ARG A 160 -1.13 6.63 -6.15
CA ARG A 160 -1.20 6.93 -4.72
C ARG A 160 -2.62 6.62 -4.23
N SER A 161 -2.72 6.00 -3.06
CA SER A 161 -4.01 5.76 -2.40
C SER A 161 -3.90 6.06 -0.93
N THR A 162 -4.90 6.76 -0.40
CA THR A 162 -5.00 7.07 1.02
C THR A 162 -6.15 6.31 1.66
N TYR A 163 -5.84 5.56 2.70
CA TYR A 163 -6.81 4.82 3.51
C TYR A 163 -6.95 5.43 4.90
N GLU A 164 -8.17 5.75 5.27
CA GLU A 164 -8.57 6.01 6.65
C GLU A 164 -8.76 4.70 7.39
N LEU A 165 -8.24 4.62 8.61
CA LEU A 165 -8.42 3.49 9.49
C LEU A 165 -9.04 3.97 10.79
N HIS A 166 -10.27 3.50 11.02
CA HIS A 166 -11.03 3.80 12.23
C HIS A 166 -11.20 2.54 13.07
N LEU A 167 -11.04 2.69 14.38
CA LEU A 167 -11.41 1.65 15.32
C LEU A 167 -12.93 1.63 15.48
N HIS A 168 -13.56 0.59 14.97
CA HIS A 168 -14.98 0.31 15.13
C HIS A 168 -15.22 -0.60 16.34
N ASN A 169 -16.08 -0.13 17.26
CA ASN A 169 -16.54 -0.84 18.46
C ASN A 169 -15.42 -1.35 19.37
N GLY A 170 -14.26 -0.70 19.40
CA GLY A 170 -13.15 -1.06 20.29
C GLY A 170 -12.49 -2.41 19.98
N ARG A 171 -12.82 -3.06 18.86
CA ARG A 171 -12.36 -4.43 18.55
C ARG A 171 -12.01 -4.67 17.09
N SER A 172 -12.61 -3.91 16.17
CA SER A 172 -12.45 -4.12 14.74
C SER A 172 -11.96 -2.85 14.07
N TRP A 173 -10.99 -2.96 13.16
CA TRP A 173 -10.57 -1.83 12.35
C TRP A 173 -11.36 -1.81 11.04
N ARG A 174 -11.92 -0.66 10.69
CA ARG A 174 -12.50 -0.41 9.38
C ARG A 174 -11.55 0.43 8.57
N MET A 175 -11.36 0.04 7.32
CA MET A 175 -10.54 0.75 6.36
C MET A 175 -11.44 1.40 5.31
N LYS A 176 -11.27 2.69 5.04
CA LYS A 176 -12.02 3.45 4.06
C LYS A 176 -11.05 4.14 3.10
N LEU A 177 -11.26 4.03 1.79
CA LEU A 177 -10.50 4.82 0.82
C LEU A 177 -11.00 6.27 0.85
N ILE A 178 -10.11 7.24 1.03
CA ILE A 178 -10.46 8.67 1.12
C ILE A 178 -10.23 9.38 -0.22
N ASP A 179 -9.16 9.03 -0.91
CA ASP A 179 -8.66 9.77 -2.08
C ASP A 179 -8.58 8.85 -3.31
N GLU A 180 -9.11 9.32 -4.44
CA GLU A 180 -9.17 8.60 -5.72
C GLU A 180 -8.09 9.05 -6.72
#